data_AF-A0A537FTM7-F1
#
_entry.id   AF-A0A537FTM7-F1
#
_cell.length_a   1.000
_cell.length_b   1.000
_cell.length_c   1.000
_cell.angle_alpha   90.00
_cell.angle_beta   90.00
_cell.angle_gamma   90.00
#
_symmetry.space_group_name_H-M   'P 1'
#
loop_
_entity.id
_entity.type
_entity.pdbx_description
1 polymer ?
#
loop_
_entity_poly.entity_id
_entity_poly.type
_entity_poly.pdbx_seq_one_letter_code
_entity_poly.pdbx_strand_id
1 'polypeptide(L)'
;MITLTLLGQRDDAAPAKTVKDFPEQIRDGEMLWVDAESPTEEELGELKKRFGLDEFAVEDVIHKDQRPKLEDYGKNVFAVIHVPIVKNHRSEIIELFIFFQKNWIITIHSMESELIQAVDSRIRARGLAP
;
A
#
# COMPACT_ATOMS: atom_id res chain seq x y z
N MET A 1 -4.38 -9.44 -4.68
CA MET A 1 -4.08 -10.00 -3.35
C MET A 1 -3.78 -8.85 -2.41
N ILE A 2 -4.47 -8.78 -1.26
CA ILE A 2 -4.20 -7.75 -0.24
C ILE A 2 -3.48 -8.39 0.94
N THR A 3 -2.29 -7.90 1.27
CA THR A 3 -1.46 -8.35 2.40
C THR A 3 -1.45 -7.29 3.48
N LEU A 4 -1.52 -7.72 4.74
CA LEU A 4 -1.58 -6.85 5.91
C LEU A 4 -0.37 -7.09 6.81
N THR A 5 0.35 -6.01 7.11
CA THR A 5 1.46 -6.04 8.06
C THR A 5 1.24 -4.96 9.12
N LEU A 6 0.88 -5.38 10.34
CA LEU A 6 0.78 -4.47 11.49
C LEU A 6 2.14 -4.37 12.19
N LEU A 7 2.65 -3.16 12.30
CA LEU A 7 3.99 -2.84 12.78
C LEU A 7 3.87 -2.28 14.20
N GLY A 8 4.50 -2.94 15.17
CA GLY A 8 4.43 -2.57 16.60
C GLY A 8 3.94 -3.70 17.53
N GLN A 9 3.46 -4.82 17.00
CA GLN A 9 3.18 -6.04 17.78
C GLN A 9 4.21 -7.13 17.45
N ARG A 10 4.60 -7.90 18.47
CA ARG A 10 5.64 -8.95 18.42
C ARG A 10 5.23 -10.21 17.66
N ASP A 11 3.97 -10.30 17.23
CA ASP A 11 3.46 -11.47 16.52
C ASP A 11 3.51 -11.23 15.01
N ASP A 12 4.48 -11.90 14.41
CA ASP A 12 4.66 -12.06 12.98
C ASP A 12 3.44 -12.75 12.35
N ALA A 13 2.97 -12.13 11.26
CA ALA A 13 2.09 -12.66 10.22
C ALA A 13 0.57 -12.52 10.41
N ALA A 14 -0.05 -11.92 9.39
CA ALA A 14 -1.25 -12.52 8.83
C ALA A 14 -1.20 -12.50 7.29
N PRO A 15 -1.48 -13.64 6.63
CA PRO A 15 -1.57 -13.72 5.18
C PRO A 15 -2.87 -13.09 4.67
N ALA A 16 -3.03 -13.05 3.34
CA ALA A 16 -4.04 -12.29 2.61
C ALA A 16 -5.41 -12.24 3.29
N LYS A 17 -5.86 -11.02 3.62
CA LYS A 17 -7.12 -10.78 4.33
C LYS A 17 -8.00 -9.84 3.53
N THR A 18 -9.31 -10.02 3.63
CA THR A 18 -10.28 -9.07 3.08
C THR A 18 -10.18 -7.77 3.88
N VAL A 19 -10.55 -6.64 3.29
CA VAL A 19 -10.64 -5.33 3.99
C VAL A 19 -11.48 -5.42 5.28
N LYS A 20 -12.37 -6.40 5.38
CA LYS A 20 -13.18 -6.68 6.56
C LYS A 20 -12.38 -7.11 7.79
N ASP A 21 -11.16 -7.60 7.62
CA ASP A 21 -10.30 -8.05 8.72
C ASP A 21 -9.35 -6.97 9.26
N PHE A 22 -9.47 -5.73 8.78
CA PHE A 22 -8.67 -4.62 9.31
C PHE A 22 -8.97 -4.37 10.79
N PRO A 23 -7.95 -4.02 11.60
CA PRO A 23 -8.19 -3.62 12.98
C PRO A 23 -9.13 -2.41 13.01
N GLU A 24 -10.16 -2.44 13.88
CA GLU A 24 -11.11 -1.33 14.05
C GLU A 24 -10.43 -0.01 14.42
N GLN A 25 -9.32 -0.09 15.13
CA GLN A 25 -8.50 1.05 15.55
C GLN A 25 -7.02 0.69 15.47
N ILE A 26 -6.21 1.63 14.99
CA ILE A 26 -4.74 1.54 15.03
C ILE A 26 -4.29 2.34 16.24
N ARG A 27 -3.65 1.70 17.21
CA ARG A 27 -3.27 2.34 18.49
C ARG A 27 -2.09 3.30 18.28
N ASP A 28 -1.91 4.23 19.22
CA ASP A 28 -0.71 5.06 19.22
C ASP A 28 0.54 4.19 19.40
N GLY A 29 1.54 4.41 18.53
CA GLY A 29 2.76 3.60 18.46
C GLY A 29 2.67 2.39 17.51
N GLU A 30 1.49 2.10 16.95
CA GLU A 30 1.32 1.11 15.88
C GLU A 30 1.31 1.81 14.51
N MET A 31 1.81 1.11 13.49
CA MET A 31 1.69 1.50 12.10
C MET A 31 1.13 0.33 11.28
N LEU A 32 0.04 0.54 10.56
CA LEU A 32 -0.52 -0.46 9.67
C LEU A 32 0.02 -0.26 8.26
N TRP A 33 0.70 -1.25 7.70
CA TRP A 33 1.00 -1.31 6.28
C TRP A 33 0.04 -2.28 5.57
N VAL A 34 -0.64 -1.76 4.56
CA VAL A 34 -1.49 -2.53 3.64
C VAL A 34 -0.80 -2.55 2.29
N ASP A 35 -0.56 -3.74 1.75
CA ASP A 35 -0.09 -3.89 0.38
C ASP A 35 -1.18 -4.54 -0.47
N ALA A 36 -1.60 -3.88 -1.54
CA ALA A 36 -2.64 -4.35 -2.44
C ALA A 36 -2.04 -4.58 -3.84
N GLU A 37 -1.75 -5.84 -4.13
CA GLU A 37 -1.35 -6.28 -5.46
C GLU A 37 -2.58 -6.52 -6.33
N SER A 38 -2.67 -5.85 -7.46
CA SER A 38 -3.76 -5.97 -8.44
C SER A 38 -5.17 -6.03 -7.81
N PRO A 39 -5.55 -5.06 -6.96
CA PRO A 39 -6.87 -5.08 -6.34
C PRO A 39 -7.96 -4.90 -7.39
N THR A 40 -9.10 -5.53 -7.14
CA THR A 40 -10.35 -5.29 -7.87
C THR A 40 -10.91 -3.91 -7.53
N GLU A 41 -11.77 -3.36 -8.39
CA GLU A 41 -12.47 -2.10 -8.09
C GLU A 41 -13.32 -2.18 -6.82
N GLU A 42 -13.89 -3.36 -6.52
CA GLU A 42 -14.61 -3.61 -5.27
C GLU A 42 -13.68 -3.44 -4.05
N GLU A 43 -12.52 -4.09 -4.08
CA GLU A 43 -11.50 -3.96 -3.03
C GLU A 43 -11.00 -2.51 -2.88
N LEU A 44 -10.79 -1.80 -4.00
CA LEU A 44 -10.45 -0.37 -3.98
C LEU A 44 -11.55 0.48 -3.34
N GLY A 45 -12.82 0.16 -3.63
CA GLY A 45 -13.98 0.80 -3.00
C GLY A 45 -14.05 0.52 -1.49
N GLU A 46 -13.74 -0.70 -1.06
CA GLU A 46 -13.64 -1.05 0.35
C GLU A 46 -12.50 -0.28 1.05
N LEU A 47 -11.31 -0.20 0.43
CA LEU A 47 -10.17 0.58 0.92
C LEU A 47 -10.51 2.08 1.01
N LYS A 48 -11.12 2.66 -0.04
CA LYS A 48 -11.59 4.04 -0.08
C LYS A 48 -12.51 4.35 1.09
N LYS A 49 -13.54 3.52 1.29
CA LYS A 49 -14.50 3.68 2.39
C LYS A 49 -13.83 3.54 3.76
N ARG A 50 -12.93 2.57 3.91
CA ARG A 50 -12.29 2.26 5.19
C ARG A 50 -11.32 3.34 5.64
N PHE A 51 -10.44 3.79 4.74
CA PHE A 51 -9.35 4.72 5.07
C PHE A 51 -9.68 6.18 4.70
N GLY A 52 -10.86 6.42 4.14
CA GLY A 52 -11.27 7.76 3.69
C GLY A 52 -10.37 8.30 2.59
N LEU A 53 -9.99 7.43 1.63
CA LEU A 53 -9.16 7.81 0.49
C LEU A 53 -9.91 8.81 -0.40
N ASP A 54 -9.17 9.74 -1.00
CA ASP A 54 -9.78 10.70 -1.93
C ASP A 54 -10.32 10.00 -3.18
N GLU A 55 -11.46 10.48 -3.67
CA GLU A 55 -12.14 9.89 -4.82
C GLU A 55 -11.33 10.02 -6.11
N PHE A 56 -10.69 11.17 -6.34
CA PHE A 56 -9.87 11.39 -7.54
C PHE A 56 -8.58 10.59 -7.47
N ALA A 57 -7.98 10.46 -6.29
CA ALA A 57 -6.80 9.63 -6.11
C ALA A 57 -7.09 8.12 -6.33
N VAL A 58 -8.27 7.64 -5.95
CA VAL A 58 -8.68 6.25 -6.24
C VAL A 58 -8.95 6.07 -7.73
N GLU A 59 -9.55 7.06 -8.39
CA GLU A 59 -9.76 7.05 -9.83
C GLU A 59 -8.44 6.94 -10.62
N ASP A 60 -7.40 7.63 -10.14
CA ASP A 60 -6.05 7.57 -10.71
C ASP A 60 -5.44 6.17 -10.60
N VAL A 61 -5.69 5.43 -9.51
CA VAL A 61 -5.25 4.04 -9.34
C VAL A 61 -5.94 3.12 -10.35
N ILE A 62 -7.23 3.34 -10.60
CA ILE A 62 -8.04 2.55 -11.56
C ILE A 62 -7.54 2.78 -12.99
N HIS A 63 -7.35 4.06 -13.36
CA HIS A 63 -7.05 4.47 -14.74
C HIS A 63 -5.57 4.40 -15.09
N LYS A 64 -4.67 4.41 -14.10
CA LYS A 64 -3.21 4.30 -14.29
C LYS A 64 -2.65 5.44 -15.15
N ASP A 65 -1.42 5.28 -15.65
CA ASP A 65 -0.70 6.24 -16.52
C ASP A 65 -0.51 7.62 -15.86
N GLN A 66 -0.26 7.59 -14.56
CA GLN A 66 -0.01 8.73 -13.73
C GLN A 66 1.47 9.08 -13.71
N ARG A 67 1.74 10.39 -13.85
CA ARG A 67 3.08 10.93 -13.61
C ARG A 67 3.42 10.83 -12.12
N PRO A 68 4.72 10.70 -11.77
CA PRO A 68 5.12 10.79 -10.37
C PRO A 68 4.67 12.11 -9.77
N LYS A 69 3.98 12.03 -8.64
CA LYS A 69 3.36 13.18 -7.97
C LYS A 69 3.19 12.92 -6.48
N LEU A 70 2.96 13.99 -5.74
CA LEU A 70 2.63 13.99 -4.32
C LEU A 70 1.52 15.02 -4.09
N GLU A 71 0.38 14.58 -3.58
CA GLU A 71 -0.83 15.39 -3.40
C GLU A 71 -1.35 15.23 -1.97
N ASP A 72 -1.60 16.35 -1.30
CA ASP A 72 -2.17 16.38 0.05
C ASP A 72 -3.67 16.69 -0.04
N TYR A 73 -4.50 15.73 0.39
CA TYR A 73 -5.96 15.84 0.41
C TYR A 73 -6.50 16.19 1.82
N GLY A 74 -5.62 16.58 2.75
CA GLY A 74 -5.91 16.92 4.14
C GLY A 74 -6.18 15.72 5.05
N LYS A 75 -6.88 14.69 4.55
CA LYS A 75 -7.14 13.44 5.30
C LYS A 75 -6.02 12.42 5.16
N ASN A 76 -5.35 12.39 4.02
CA ASN A 76 -4.21 11.54 3.70
C ASN A 76 -3.43 12.20 2.56
N VAL A 77 -2.20 11.73 2.38
CA VAL A 77 -1.35 12.10 1.27
C VAL A 77 -1.36 10.96 0.26
N PHE A 78 -1.44 11.30 -1.02
CA PHE A 78 -1.34 10.39 -2.14
C PHE A 78 -0.04 10.64 -2.89
N ALA A 79 0.71 9.59 -3.19
CA ALA A 79 1.90 9.66 -4.00
C ALA A 79 1.86 8.63 -5.13
N VAL A 80 2.44 9.00 -6.26
CA VAL A 80 2.73 8.09 -7.36
C VAL A 80 4.23 8.05 -7.54
N ILE A 81 4.80 6.86 -7.53
CA ILE A 81 6.22 6.64 -7.80
C ILE A 81 6.36 5.67 -8.97
N HIS A 82 7.29 5.97 -9.88
CA HIS A 82 7.69 5.07 -10.95
C HIS A 82 8.80 4.16 -10.45
N VAL A 83 8.53 2.86 -10.41
CA VAL A 83 9.47 1.84 -9.95
C VAL A 83 9.99 1.08 -11.17
N PRO A 84 11.30 1.12 -11.46
CA PRO A 84 11.87 0.30 -12.51
C PRO A 84 11.90 -1.16 -12.05
N ILE A 85 11.42 -2.05 -12.91
CA ILE A 85 11.47 -3.49 -12.70
C ILE A 85 12.16 -4.16 -13.89
N VAL A 86 12.78 -5.33 -13.66
CA VAL A 86 13.38 -6.13 -14.72
C VAL A 86 12.58 -7.40 -14.90
N LYS A 87 11.92 -7.54 -16.06
CA LYS A 87 11.13 -8.72 -16.41
C LYS A 87 11.60 -9.25 -17.76
N ASN A 88 11.89 -10.55 -17.83
CA ASN A 88 12.35 -11.21 -19.09
C ASN A 88 13.51 -10.46 -19.78
N HIS A 89 14.51 -10.02 -19.01
CA HIS A 89 15.66 -9.22 -19.50
C HIS A 89 15.30 -7.87 -20.14
N ARG A 90 14.11 -7.32 -19.85
CA ARG A 90 13.68 -5.98 -20.26
C ARG A 90 13.41 -5.14 -19.02
N SER A 91 13.78 -3.86 -19.10
CA SER A 91 13.40 -2.87 -18.08
C SER A 91 12.01 -2.36 -18.40
N GLU A 92 11.11 -2.48 -17.43
CA GLU A 92 9.77 -1.89 -17.46
C GLU A 92 9.65 -0.91 -16.29
N ILE A 93 8.71 0.02 -16.39
CA ILE A 93 8.37 0.92 -15.28
C ILE A 93 6.96 0.56 -14.85
N ILE A 94 6.77 0.35 -13.55
CA ILE A 94 5.44 0.21 -12.96
C ILE A 94 5.14 1.39 -12.06
N GLU A 95 3.86 1.64 -11.87
CA GLU A 95 3.34 2.66 -10.97
C GLU A 95 3.12 2.04 -9.60
N LEU A 96 3.75 2.63 -8.60
CA LEU A 96 3.46 2.38 -7.20
C LEU A 96 2.64 3.55 -6.67
N PHE A 97 1.37 3.27 -6.40
CA PHE A 97 0.46 4.21 -5.77
C PHE A 97 0.56 4.05 -4.25
N ILE A 98 0.68 5.17 -3.55
CA ILE A 98 0.91 5.18 -2.11
C ILE A 98 -0.06 6.14 -1.47
N PHE A 99 -0.92 5.63 -0.58
CA PHE A 99 -1.67 6.47 0.34
C PHE A 99 -1.03 6.37 1.72
N PHE A 100 -0.87 7.48 2.42
CA PHE A 100 -0.34 7.42 3.78
C PHE A 100 -0.88 8.53 4.70
N GLN A 101 -0.88 8.21 5.99
CA GLN A 101 -1.23 9.09 7.09
C GLN A 101 -0.49 8.64 8.37
N LYS A 102 -0.57 9.42 9.46
CA LYS A 102 0.14 9.23 10.74
C LYS A 102 0.42 7.77 11.14
N ASN A 103 -0.59 6.89 11.09
CA ASN A 103 -0.50 5.52 11.61
C ASN A 103 -0.73 4.43 10.53
N TRP A 104 -0.75 4.78 9.24
CA TRP A 104 -0.92 3.77 8.19
C TRP A 104 -0.33 4.20 6.84
N ILE A 105 0.04 3.19 6.05
CA ILE A 105 0.47 3.31 4.67
C ILE A 105 -0.19 2.21 3.84
N ILE A 106 -0.65 2.55 2.65
CA ILE A 106 -1.26 1.64 1.69
C ILE A 106 -0.45 1.74 0.40
N THR A 107 0.11 0.63 -0.04
CA THR A 107 0.77 0.50 -1.35
C THR A 107 -0.15 -0.25 -2.29
N ILE A 108 -0.31 0.26 -3.51
CA ILE A 108 -1.11 -0.39 -4.56
C ILE A 108 -0.27 -0.48 -5.82
N HIS A 109 -0.19 -1.68 -6.40
CA HIS A 109 0.61 -1.95 -7.59
C HIS A 109 -0.05 -3.04 -8.43
N SER A 110 0.23 -3.04 -9.73
CA SER A 110 -0.46 -3.90 -10.71
C SER A 110 0.19 -5.26 -10.92
N MET A 111 1.33 -5.53 -10.30
CA MET A 111 2.09 -6.77 -10.42
C MET A 111 2.98 -6.94 -9.21
N GLU A 112 3.33 -8.18 -8.88
CA GLU A 112 4.38 -8.54 -7.93
C GLU A 112 5.59 -7.59 -8.00
N SER A 113 5.96 -7.04 -6.84
CA SER A 113 6.98 -6.02 -6.71
C SER A 113 8.10 -6.47 -5.77
N GLU A 114 9.28 -6.72 -6.33
CA GLU A 114 10.49 -7.08 -5.56
C GLU A 114 10.83 -6.01 -4.51
N LEU A 115 10.55 -4.74 -4.81
CA LEU A 115 10.72 -3.62 -3.88
C LEU A 115 9.86 -3.82 -2.63
N ILE A 116 8.57 -4.11 -2.81
CA ILE A 116 7.62 -4.33 -1.72
C ILE A 116 8.03 -5.55 -0.90
N GLN A 117 8.37 -6.65 -1.56
CA GLN A 117 8.84 -7.87 -0.89
C GLN A 117 10.12 -7.63 -0.07
N ALA A 118 11.06 -6.85 -0.59
CA ALA A 118 12.28 -6.49 0.12
C ALA A 118 11.98 -5.63 1.37
N VAL A 119 11.04 -4.70 1.27
CA VAL A 119 10.59 -3.88 2.41
C VAL A 119 9.88 -4.75 3.46
N ASP A 120 8.96 -5.63 3.07
CA ASP A 120 8.26 -6.57 3.96
C ASP A 120 9.24 -7.51 4.67
N SER A 121 10.17 -8.10 3.93
CA SER A 121 11.22 -8.95 4.49
C SER A 121 12.07 -8.21 5.52
N ARG A 122 12.48 -6.97 5.22
CA ARG A 122 13.27 -6.13 6.15
C ARG A 122 12.48 -5.81 7.41
N ILE A 123 11.22 -5.45 7.25
CA ILE A 123 10.33 -5.10 8.33
C ILE A 123 10.08 -6.30 9.26
N ARG A 124 9.81 -7.50 8.72
CA ARG A 124 9.68 -8.73 9.53
C ARG A 124 10.97 -9.07 10.26
N ALA A 125 12.12 -8.87 9.61
CA ALA A 125 13.40 -9.20 10.22
C ALA A 125 13.85 -8.24 11.33
N ARG A 126 13.48 -6.95 11.26
CA ARG A 126 14.08 -5.89 12.11
C ARG A 126 13.09 -4.89 12.71
N GLY A 127 11.81 -4.98 12.38
CA GLY A 127 10.83 -3.91 12.61
C GLY A 127 11.07 -2.70 11.71
N LEU A 128 10.36 -1.60 11.98
CA LEU A 128 10.45 -0.31 11.26
C LEU A 128 11.70 0.54 11.62
N ALA A 129 12.64 0.00 12.40
CA ALA A 129 13.79 0.80 12.84
C ALA A 129 14.65 1.24 11.64
N PRO A 130 15.10 2.51 11.59
CA PRO A 130 15.97 3.02 10.53
C PRO A 130 17.34 2.32 10.48
#